data_AF-A0A9W9Z4N7-F1
#
_entry.id   AF-A0A9W9Z4N7-F1
#
_cell.length_a   1.000
_cell.length_b   1.000
_cell.length_c   1.000
_cell.angle_alpha   90.00
_cell.angle_beta   90.00
_cell.angle_gamma   90.00
#
_symmetry.space_group_name_H-M   'P 1'
#
loop_
_entity.id
_entity.type
_entity.pdbx_description
1 polymer ?
#
loop_
_entity_poly.entity_id
_entity_poly.type
_entity_poly.pdbx_seq_one_letter_code
_entity_poly.pdbx_strand_id
1 'polypeptide(L)'
;MTVEFRHDVFKYLFQRKGRKSKDKYWTMYEEPDFSKCNFPIQWNSWFDKHGDGCRMRFPVKMRTMLAQSPKTHVKLGETIVESPRAYIEKVSIRFIKVPARS
;
A
#
# COMPACT_ATOMS: atom_id res chain seq x y z
N MET A 1 -5.14 1.38 4.04
CA MET A 1 -5.51 0.48 2.92
C MET A 1 -4.50 -0.67 2.84
N THR A 2 -4.87 -1.79 2.23
CA THR A 2 -3.96 -2.92 1.98
C THR A 2 -4.14 -3.38 0.54
N VAL A 3 -3.04 -3.57 -0.17
CA VAL A 3 -3.02 -3.97 -1.58
C VAL A 3 -2.12 -5.18 -1.76
N GLU A 4 -2.44 -6.03 -2.74
CA GLU A 4 -1.50 -7.05 -3.22
C GLU A 4 -0.31 -6.35 -3.87
N PHE A 5 0.90 -6.75 -3.48
CA PHE A 5 2.11 -6.10 -3.92
C PHE A 5 3.28 -7.05 -3.81
N ARG A 6 3.93 -7.33 -4.94
CA ARG A 6 5.08 -8.24 -4.99
C ARG A 6 6.22 -7.71 -4.13
N HIS A 7 6.80 -8.59 -3.33
CA HIS A 7 7.79 -8.21 -2.34
C HIS A 7 9.15 -7.86 -2.95
N ASP A 8 9.51 -8.46 -4.09
CA ASP A 8 10.72 -8.11 -4.84
C ASP A 8 10.66 -6.67 -5.39
N VAL A 9 9.52 -6.28 -5.95
CA VAL A 9 9.26 -4.89 -6.37
C VAL A 9 9.29 -3.96 -5.16
N PHE A 10 8.72 -4.38 -4.02
CA PHE A 10 8.75 -3.56 -2.80
C PHE A 10 10.18 -3.30 -2.34
N LYS A 11 11.01 -4.35 -2.32
CA LYS A 11 12.44 -4.22 -2.00
C LYS A 11 13.14 -3.28 -2.98
N TYR A 12 12.93 -3.46 -4.29
CA TYR A 12 13.55 -2.59 -5.29
C TYR A 12 13.26 -1.08 -5.04
N LEU A 13 12.00 -0.76 -4.73
CA LEU A 13 11.54 0.61 -4.51
C LEU A 13 11.99 1.20 -3.16
N PHE A 14 11.92 0.40 -2.08
CA PHE A 14 11.98 0.89 -0.69
C PHE A 14 13.08 0.27 0.18
N GLN A 15 13.92 -0.63 -0.34
CA GLN A 15 15.03 -1.20 0.43
C GLN A 15 16.00 -0.10 0.88
N ARG A 16 16.38 -0.16 2.17
CA ARG A 16 17.23 0.83 2.85
C ARG A 16 16.64 2.25 2.91
N LYS A 17 15.34 2.41 2.67
CA LYS A 17 14.62 3.68 2.78
C LYS A 17 13.68 3.70 3.99
N GLY A 18 13.31 4.90 4.41
CA GLY A 18 12.44 5.14 5.57
C GLY A 18 13.08 4.78 6.92
N ARG A 19 12.34 5.07 8.00
CA ARG A 19 12.74 4.79 9.38
C ARG A 19 11.77 3.82 10.05
N LYS A 20 12.28 2.90 10.87
CA LYS A 20 11.42 1.99 11.63
C LYS A 20 10.59 2.76 12.65
N SER A 21 9.32 2.39 12.77
CA SER A 21 8.45 2.90 13.84
C SER A 21 8.86 2.32 15.19
N LYS A 22 8.41 2.93 16.29
CA LYS A 22 8.70 2.48 17.66
C LYS A 22 8.27 1.03 17.92
N ASP A 23 7.17 0.60 17.32
CA ASP A 23 6.63 -0.76 17.39
C ASP A 23 7.29 -1.75 16.41
N LYS A 24 8.29 -1.32 15.61
CA LYS A 24 9.09 -2.11 14.65
C LYS A 24 8.32 -2.79 13.50
N TYR A 25 7.00 -2.94 13.60
CA TYR A 25 6.14 -3.54 12.56
C TYR A 25 5.91 -2.63 11.36
N TRP A 26 6.07 -1.31 11.52
CA TRP A 26 5.87 -0.35 10.46
C TRP A 26 7.20 0.32 10.09
N THR A 27 7.31 0.71 8.83
CA THR A 27 8.34 1.64 8.37
C THR A 27 7.64 2.95 7.99
N MET A 28 8.19 4.06 8.46
CA MET A 28 7.75 5.42 8.16
C MET A 28 8.56 5.91 6.95
N TYR A 29 7.90 6.33 5.89
CA TYR A 29 8.51 6.82 4.66
C TYR A 29 8.18 8.30 4.48
N GLU A 30 9.20 9.13 4.32
CA GLU A 30 9.07 10.53 3.93
C GLU A 30 8.92 10.64 2.40
N GLU A 31 8.51 11.80 1.89
CA GLU A 31 8.29 11.99 0.45
C GLU A 31 9.51 11.61 -0.43
N PRO A 32 10.77 11.96 -0.09
CA PRO A 32 11.94 11.58 -0.87
C PRO A 32 12.19 10.08 -0.95
N ASP A 33 11.65 9.29 -0.02
CA ASP A 33 11.78 7.83 -0.06
C ASP A 33 11.05 7.24 -1.27
N PHE A 34 10.08 7.95 -1.85
CA PHE A 34 9.34 7.55 -3.04
C PHE A 34 10.06 7.92 -4.34
N SER A 35 11.29 8.42 -4.31
CA SER A 35 12.11 8.80 -5.48
C SER A 35 12.27 7.76 -6.59
N LYS A 36 12.12 6.46 -6.27
CA LYS A 36 12.17 5.36 -7.25
C LYS A 36 10.79 5.01 -7.83
N CYS A 37 9.73 5.52 -7.22
CA CYS A 37 8.39 5.36 -7.72
C CYS A 37 8.22 6.37 -8.86
N ASN A 38 7.98 5.88 -10.08
CA ASN A 38 7.71 6.73 -11.24
C ASN A 38 6.28 7.29 -11.17
N PHE A 39 6.00 8.06 -10.11
CA PHE A 39 4.69 8.64 -9.87
C PHE A 39 4.52 9.94 -10.65
N PRO A 40 3.29 10.28 -11.07
CA PRO A 40 3.01 11.55 -11.71
C PRO A 40 3.28 12.72 -10.78
N ILE A 41 3.41 13.92 -11.36
CA ILE A 41 3.47 15.17 -10.60
C ILE A 41 2.23 15.27 -9.71
N GLN A 42 2.42 15.73 -8.47
CA GLN A 42 1.35 15.88 -7.47
C GLN A 42 0.61 14.56 -7.11
N TRP A 43 1.23 13.39 -7.29
CA TRP A 43 0.63 12.09 -6.92
C TRP A 43 0.13 11.98 -5.47
N ASN A 44 0.67 12.82 -4.58
CA ASN A 44 0.35 12.87 -3.17
C ASN A 44 -0.75 13.89 -2.83
N SER A 45 -1.33 14.56 -3.83
CA SER A 45 -2.34 15.61 -3.67
C SER A 45 -3.48 15.40 -4.65
N TRP A 46 -4.70 15.80 -4.27
CA TRP A 46 -5.90 15.70 -5.11
C TRP A 46 -6.74 16.95 -4.91
N PHE A 47 -7.07 17.61 -6.01
CA PHE A 47 -7.87 18.84 -6.05
C PHE A 47 -9.10 18.61 -6.92
N ASP A 48 -10.20 19.26 -6.58
CA ASP A 48 -11.39 19.34 -7.42
C ASP A 48 -11.29 20.51 -8.42
N LYS A 49 -12.35 20.69 -9.21
CA LYS A 49 -12.43 21.75 -10.23
C LYS A 49 -12.45 23.18 -9.65
N HIS A 50 -12.66 23.32 -8.34
CA HIS A 50 -12.71 24.61 -7.64
C HIS A 50 -11.39 24.93 -6.92
N GLY A 51 -10.41 24.02 -6.96
CA GLY A 51 -9.13 24.17 -6.28
C GLY A 51 -9.16 23.71 -4.83
N ASP A 52 -10.27 23.16 -4.36
CA ASP A 52 -10.37 22.56 -3.03
C ASP A 52 -9.81 21.14 -3.09
N GLY A 53 -8.96 20.79 -2.11
CA GLY A 53 -8.25 19.53 -2.18
C GLY A 53 -7.70 19.01 -0.88
N CYS A 54 -7.17 17.80 -0.95
CA CYS A 54 -6.47 17.14 0.14
C CYS A 54 -5.09 16.69 -0.34
N ARG A 55 -4.14 16.65 0.59
CA ARG A 55 -2.82 16.04 0.37
C ARG A 55 -2.50 15.01 1.43
N MET A 56 -1.60 14.10 1.09
CA MET A 56 -1.00 13.18 2.03
C MET A 56 -0.05 13.94 2.95
N ARG A 57 -0.20 13.76 4.26
CA ARG A 57 0.79 14.20 5.24
C ARG A 57 1.83 13.11 5.43
N PHE A 58 3.08 13.46 5.17
CA PHE A 58 4.23 12.61 5.48
C PHE A 58 4.61 12.70 6.97
N PRO A 59 5.21 11.64 7.53
CA PRO A 59 5.52 10.35 6.89
C PRO A 59 4.33 9.43 6.67
N VAL A 60 4.41 8.59 5.62
CA VAL A 60 3.49 7.48 5.34
C VAL A 60 3.98 6.22 6.04
N LYS A 61 3.07 5.50 6.70
CA LYS A 61 3.36 4.21 7.35
C LYS A 61 3.10 3.06 6.38
N MET A 62 4.09 2.21 6.13
CA MET A 62 3.90 1.00 5.34
C MET A 62 4.45 -0.24 6.06
N ARG A 63 3.83 -1.40 5.83
CA ARG A 63 4.34 -2.71 6.24
C ARG A 63 4.02 -3.77 5.20
N THR A 64 4.96 -4.68 4.95
CA THR A 64 4.74 -5.87 4.14
C THR A 64 4.14 -6.99 4.99
N MET A 65 3.26 -7.81 4.42
CA MET A 65 2.66 -8.96 5.09
C MET A 65 2.36 -10.08 4.10
N LEU A 66 2.40 -11.32 4.59
CA LEU A 66 1.84 -12.48 3.88
C LEU A 66 0.42 -12.71 4.39
N ALA A 67 -0.51 -12.94 3.47
CA ALA A 67 -1.90 -13.28 3.78
C ALA A 67 -2.37 -14.41 2.88
N GLN A 68 -3.42 -15.12 3.26
CA GLN A 68 -4.06 -16.07 2.36
C GLN A 68 -4.93 -15.33 1.32
N SER A 69 -4.96 -15.84 0.08
CA SER A 69 -5.82 -15.36 -1.01
C SER A 69 -7.30 -15.37 -0.59
N PRO A 70 -8.19 -14.60 -1.23
CA PRO A 70 -9.63 -14.72 -0.97
C PRO A 70 -10.11 -16.18 -1.08
N LYS A 71 -11.13 -16.53 -0.28
CA LYS A 71 -11.77 -17.84 -0.42
C LYS A 71 -12.41 -17.93 -1.79
N THR A 72 -12.10 -19.00 -2.50
CA THR A 72 -12.69 -19.32 -3.80
C THR A 72 -13.31 -20.71 -3.71
N HIS A 73 -14.26 -20.98 -4.60
CA HIS A 73 -14.96 -22.25 -4.65
C HIS A 73 -14.87 -22.81 -6.06
N VAL A 74 -14.78 -24.14 -6.16
CA VAL A 74 -14.82 -24.85 -7.44
C VAL A 74 -15.99 -25.82 -7.43
N LYS A 75 -16.61 -26.00 -8.60
CA LYS A 75 -17.66 -26.99 -8.81
C LYS A 75 -17.03 -28.33 -9.18
N LEU A 76 -17.25 -29.35 -8.35
CA LEU A 76 -16.84 -30.73 -8.60
C LEU A 76 -18.10 -31.59 -8.74
N GLY A 77 -18.47 -31.91 -9.99
CA GLY A 77 -19.76 -32.55 -10.28
C GLY A 77 -20.93 -31.66 -9.85
N GLU A 78 -21.78 -32.17 -8.96
CA GLU A 78 -22.92 -31.44 -8.39
C GLU A 78 -22.60 -30.69 -7.08
N THR A 79 -21.37 -30.80 -6.58
CA THR A 79 -20.98 -30.18 -5.30
C THR A 79 -20.12 -28.93 -5.51
N ILE A 80 -20.27 -27.95 -4.60
CA ILE A 80 -19.43 -26.75 -4.53
C ILE A 80 -18.51 -26.93 -3.32
N VAL A 81 -17.19 -26.93 -3.54
CA VAL A 81 -16.19 -27.09 -2.48
C VAL A 81 -15.24 -25.89 -2.41
N GLU A 82 -14.76 -25.57 -1.21
CA GLU A 82 -13.75 -24.52 -1.01
C GLU A 82 -12.43 -24.95 -1.65
N SER A 83 -11.84 -24.06 -2.45
CA SER A 83 -10.55 -24.30 -3.10
C SER A 83 -9.39 -24.01 -2.14
N PRO A 84 -8.25 -24.73 -2.25
CA PRO A 84 -7.04 -24.40 -1.52
C PRO A 84 -6.63 -22.94 -1.73
N ARG A 85 -6.23 -22.27 -0.65
CA ARG A 85 -5.85 -20.85 -0.68
C ARG A 85 -4.34 -20.72 -0.87
N ALA A 86 -3.93 -19.83 -1.77
CA ALA A 86 -2.53 -19.48 -1.94
C ALA A 86 -2.10 -18.43 -0.91
N TYR A 87 -0.81 -18.38 -0.58
CA TYR A 87 -0.23 -17.25 0.13
C TYR A 87 0.09 -16.12 -0.85
N ILE A 88 -0.31 -14.91 -0.51
CA ILE A 88 -0.12 -13.71 -1.32
C ILE A 88 0.58 -12.61 -0.51
N GLU A 89 1.45 -11.88 -1.19
CA GLU A 89 2.21 -10.77 -0.63
C GLU A 89 1.40 -9.49 -0.71
N LYS A 90 1.34 -8.77 0.41
CA LYS A 90 0.58 -7.53 0.53
C LYS A 90 1.41 -6.43 1.17
N VAL A 91 1.05 -5.20 0.85
CA VAL A 91 1.52 -4.01 1.55
C VAL A 91 0.33 -3.32 2.19
N SER A 92 0.39 -3.12 3.51
CA SER A 92 -0.51 -2.23 4.22
C SER A 92 0.08 -0.82 4.23
N ILE A 93 -0.73 0.18 3.85
CA ILE A 93 -0.35 1.58 3.78
C ILE A 93 -1.31 2.38 4.69
N ARG A 94 -0.76 3.21 5.57
CA ARG A 94 -1.48 4.17 6.42
C ARG A 94 -0.87 5.56 6.22
N PHE A 95 -1.71 6.52 5.88
CA PHE A 95 -1.35 7.92 5.74
C PHE A 95 -2.49 8.79 6.26
N ILE A 96 -2.17 10.04 6.58
CA ILE A 96 -3.15 11.03 7.01
C ILE A 96 -3.43 11.93 5.82
N LYS A 97 -4.72 12.20 5.56
CA LYS A 97 -5.14 13.24 4.61
C LYS A 97 -5.29 14.55 5.36
N VAL A 98 -4.77 15.63 4.80
CA VAL A 98 -4.95 17.00 5.33
C VAL A 98 -5.43 17.92 4.22
N PRO A 99 -6.16 19.01 4.53
CA PRO A 99 -6.52 20.02 3.54
C PRO A 99 -5.26 20.53 2.83
N ALA A 100 -5.31 20.59 1.50
CA ALA A 100 -4.30 21.28 0.72
C ALA A 100 -4.65 22.77 0.75
N ARG A 101 -3.83 23.58 1.44
CA ARG A 101 -4.00 25.03 1.40
C ARG A 101 -3.40 25.53 0.08
N SER A 102 -4.20 26.25 -0.69
CA SER A 102 -3.77 27.06 -1.84
C SER A 102 -2.75 28.11 -1.41
#